data_AF-A0A1G2L6P3-F1
#
_entry.id   AF-A0A1G2L6P3-F1
#
_cell.length_a   1.000
_cell.length_b   1.000
_cell.length_c   1.000
_cell.angle_alpha   90.00
_cell.angle_beta   90.00
_cell.angle_gamma   90.00
#
_symmetry.space_group_name_H-M   'P 1'
#
loop_
_entity.id
_entity.type
_entity.pdbx_description
1 polymer ?
#
loop_
_entity_poly.entity_id
_entity_poly.type
_entity_poly.pdbx_seq_one_letter_code
_entity_poly.pdbx_strand_id
1 'polypeptide(L)'
;MNTIKECFDTILRGDKEKSHLAARNVRKLVHSSSAAGREKYDEIAALVRTAQENYARISEDWRQENFVMAVSVIYFLHDRENQPDFLFPWLFQLLQHQNGHVRHAAVKMISHEIGPLTYHLRFPGEKSSFHKFTSEDADTILHSLFASLNGLLSAFWQPKYKRYKYINSLPPSPYKSAQMVLAELEDSCGKDIDRLVGH
;
A
#
# COMPACT_ATOMS: atom_id res chain seq x y z
N MET A 1 -24.22 9.25 -14.00
CA MET A 1 -23.31 8.11 -13.70
C MET A 1 -22.16 8.71 -12.92
N ASN A 2 -21.90 8.28 -11.67
CA ASN A 2 -20.93 9.00 -10.85
C ASN A 2 -19.51 8.81 -11.39
N THR A 3 -18.72 9.88 -11.46
CA THR A 3 -17.28 9.80 -11.78
C THR A 3 -16.48 9.32 -10.57
N ILE A 4 -15.23 8.86 -10.77
CA ILE A 4 -14.35 8.49 -9.65
C ILE A 4 -14.11 9.70 -8.73
N LYS A 5 -13.93 10.89 -9.31
CA LYS A 5 -13.82 12.15 -8.58
C LYS A 5 -15.05 12.42 -7.70
N GLU A 6 -16.25 12.31 -8.26
CA GLU A 6 -17.51 12.48 -7.50
C GLU A 6 -17.65 11.43 -6.39
N CYS A 7 -17.15 10.20 -6.60
CA CYS A 7 -17.09 9.21 -5.54
C CYS A 7 -16.16 9.67 -4.40
N PHE A 8 -14.97 10.18 -4.70
CA PHE A 8 -14.07 10.72 -3.66
C PHE A 8 -14.65 11.94 -2.93
N ASP A 9 -15.30 12.86 -3.65
CA ASP A 9 -16.00 13.98 -3.03
C ASP A 9 -17.12 13.50 -2.09
N THR A 10 -17.88 12.48 -2.53
CA THR A 10 -18.94 11.85 -1.72
C THR A 10 -18.36 11.12 -0.51
N ILE A 11 -17.21 10.44 -0.65
CA ILE A 11 -16.53 9.78 0.48
C ILE A 11 -16.15 10.82 1.53
N LEU A 12 -15.61 11.97 1.11
CA LEU A 12 -15.09 13.01 2.00
C LEU A 12 -16.17 13.85 2.68
N ARG A 13 -17.34 14.04 2.05
CA ARG A 13 -18.37 14.99 2.52
C ARG A 13 -19.74 14.36 2.79
N GLY A 14 -20.00 13.17 2.27
CA GLY A 14 -21.27 12.49 2.40
C GLY A 14 -21.51 11.93 3.80
N ASP A 15 -22.77 11.60 4.08
CA ASP A 15 -23.12 10.78 5.23
C ASP A 15 -22.49 9.36 5.13
N LYS A 16 -22.55 8.61 6.23
CA LYS A 16 -21.91 7.31 6.36
C LYS A 16 -22.29 6.33 5.25
N GLU A 17 -23.58 6.24 4.93
CA GLU A 17 -24.10 5.32 3.91
C GLU A 17 -23.66 5.74 2.51
N LYS A 18 -23.77 7.03 2.17
CA LYS A 18 -23.32 7.54 0.86
C LYS A 18 -21.82 7.37 0.69
N SER A 19 -21.03 7.64 1.73
CA SER A 19 -19.57 7.45 1.72
C SER A 19 -19.21 5.97 1.50
N HIS A 20 -19.89 5.06 2.19
CA HIS A 20 -19.67 3.62 2.03
C HIS A 20 -20.01 3.14 0.61
N LEU A 21 -21.16 3.55 0.08
CA LEU A 21 -21.57 3.23 -1.29
C LEU A 21 -20.61 3.82 -2.33
N ALA A 22 -20.14 5.06 -2.12
CA ALA A 22 -19.18 5.71 -2.99
C ALA A 22 -17.84 4.96 -3.03
N ALA A 23 -17.31 4.53 -1.87
CA ALA A 23 -16.09 3.72 -1.80
C ALA A 23 -16.21 2.40 -2.58
N ARG A 24 -17.36 1.72 -2.47
CA ARG A 24 -17.63 0.49 -3.24
C ARG A 24 -17.75 0.76 -4.74
N ASN A 25 -18.30 1.92 -5.12
CA ASN A 25 -18.49 2.28 -6.52
C ASN A 25 -17.17 2.61 -7.23
N VAL A 26 -16.14 3.10 -6.54
CA VAL A 26 -14.80 3.31 -7.13
C VAL A 26 -14.29 2.03 -7.82
N ARG A 27 -14.38 0.88 -7.15
CA ARG A 27 -13.98 -0.42 -7.72
C ARG A 27 -14.77 -0.77 -8.98
N LYS A 28 -16.09 -0.56 -8.97
CA LYS A 28 -16.93 -0.84 -10.14
C LYS A 28 -16.51 0.04 -11.32
N LEU A 29 -16.28 1.32 -11.08
CA LEU A 29 -15.93 2.30 -12.10
C LEU A 29 -14.57 2.02 -12.74
N VAL A 30 -13.58 1.59 -11.95
CA VAL A 30 -12.24 1.21 -12.44
C VAL A 30 -12.30 -0.04 -13.33
N HIS A 31 -13.13 -1.03 -12.99
CA HIS A 31 -13.25 -2.24 -13.81
C HIS A 31 -14.14 -2.06 -15.04
N SER A 32 -15.16 -1.20 -14.99
CA SER A 32 -16.03 -0.91 -16.14
C SER A 32 -15.44 0.09 -17.12
N SER A 33 -14.30 0.72 -16.82
CA SER A 33 -13.70 1.76 -17.65
C SER A 33 -12.82 1.23 -18.79
N SER A 34 -13.13 0.05 -19.34
CA SER A 34 -12.44 -0.57 -20.48
C SER A 34 -12.44 0.26 -21.78
N ALA A 35 -12.99 1.48 -21.77
CA ALA A 35 -13.12 2.39 -22.90
C ALA A 35 -12.70 3.85 -22.62
N ALA A 36 -12.11 4.18 -21.46
CA ALA A 36 -11.79 5.57 -21.12
C ALA A 36 -10.33 5.95 -21.46
N GLY A 37 -10.15 7.10 -22.10
CA GLY A 37 -8.85 7.62 -22.54
C GLY A 37 -7.91 8.08 -21.42
N ARG A 38 -6.66 8.39 -21.80
CA ARG A 38 -5.52 8.70 -20.92
C ARG A 38 -5.79 9.84 -19.91
N GLU A 39 -6.48 10.91 -20.34
CA GLU A 39 -6.77 12.09 -19.51
C GLU A 39 -7.57 11.77 -18.23
N LYS A 40 -8.49 10.78 -18.30
CA LYS A 40 -9.27 10.35 -17.12
C LYS A 40 -8.36 9.75 -16.04
N TYR A 41 -7.26 9.11 -16.41
CA TYR A 41 -6.31 8.52 -15.47
C TYR A 41 -5.44 9.58 -14.78
N ASP A 42 -5.12 10.69 -15.45
CA ASP A 42 -4.30 11.76 -14.87
C ASP A 42 -5.02 12.46 -13.70
N GLU A 43 -6.32 12.71 -13.84
CA GLU A 43 -7.15 13.25 -12.75
C GLU A 43 -7.26 12.29 -11.56
N ILE A 44 -7.37 10.99 -11.82
CA ILE A 44 -7.46 9.97 -10.77
C ILE A 44 -6.10 9.81 -10.07
N ALA A 45 -5.00 9.86 -10.82
CA ALA A 45 -3.65 9.83 -10.26
C ALA A 45 -3.42 11.00 -9.29
N ALA A 46 -4.01 12.17 -9.55
CA ALA A 46 -3.96 13.31 -8.63
C ALA A 46 -4.60 13.02 -7.25
N LEU A 47 -5.61 12.16 -7.19
CA LEU A 47 -6.23 11.74 -5.93
C LEU A 47 -5.28 10.87 -5.11
N VAL A 48 -4.49 10.02 -5.76
CA VAL A 48 -3.48 9.19 -5.08
C VAL A 48 -2.33 10.07 -4.57
N ARG A 49 -1.87 11.04 -5.39
CA ARG A 49 -0.80 11.98 -4.99
C ARG A 49 -1.13 12.79 -3.74
N THR A 50 -2.41 13.09 -3.53
CA THR A 50 -2.89 13.89 -2.39
C THR A 50 -3.56 13.05 -1.29
N ALA A 51 -3.40 11.72 -1.35
CA ALA A 51 -4.12 10.80 -0.48
C ALA A 51 -3.76 11.00 0.99
N GLN A 52 -2.48 11.21 1.30
CA GLN A 52 -2.00 11.41 2.68
C GLN A 52 -2.58 12.70 3.28
N GLU A 53 -2.54 13.83 2.57
CA GLU A 53 -3.07 15.10 3.06
C GLU A 53 -4.59 15.07 3.25
N ASN A 54 -5.29 14.40 2.33
CA ASN A 54 -6.74 14.23 2.45
C ASN A 54 -7.09 13.32 3.62
N TYR A 55 -6.37 12.21 3.80
CA TYR A 55 -6.58 11.29 4.92
C TYR A 55 -6.39 11.98 6.28
N ALA A 56 -5.35 12.81 6.42
CA ALA A 56 -5.06 13.53 7.65
C ALA A 56 -6.17 14.50 8.10
N ARG A 57 -7.06 14.89 7.20
CA ARG A 57 -8.21 15.78 7.47
C ARG A 57 -9.47 15.03 7.89
N ILE A 58 -9.49 13.70 7.79
CA ILE A 58 -10.65 12.88 8.12
C ILE A 58 -10.58 12.53 9.60
N SER A 59 -11.59 12.94 10.37
CA SER A 59 -11.67 12.63 11.80
C SER A 59 -12.50 11.37 12.09
N GLU A 60 -13.39 10.98 11.19
CA GLU A 60 -14.28 9.85 11.41
C GLU A 60 -13.67 8.52 10.95
N ASP A 61 -13.53 7.55 11.88
CA ASP A 61 -12.95 6.22 11.61
C ASP A 61 -13.60 5.50 10.42
N TRP A 62 -14.93 5.56 10.31
CA TRP A 62 -15.66 4.93 9.21
C TRP A 62 -15.35 5.59 7.86
N ARG A 63 -15.06 6.90 7.86
CA ARG A 63 -14.71 7.65 6.65
C ARG A 63 -13.26 7.40 6.27
N GLN A 64 -12.36 7.31 7.26
CA GLN A 64 -10.98 6.88 7.05
C GLN A 64 -10.92 5.51 6.39
N GLU A 65 -11.70 4.55 6.89
CA GLU A 65 -11.82 3.22 6.27
C GLU A 65 -12.28 3.33 4.81
N ASN A 66 -13.43 3.97 4.56
CA ASN A 66 -13.98 4.11 3.20
C ASN A 66 -12.98 4.79 2.24
N PHE A 67 -12.28 5.83 2.71
CA PHE A 67 -11.27 6.54 1.94
C PHE A 67 -10.08 5.66 1.57
N VAL A 68 -9.49 4.98 2.56
CA VAL A 68 -8.34 4.08 2.33
C VAL A 68 -8.74 2.94 1.40
N MET A 69 -9.93 2.36 1.59
CA MET A 69 -10.43 1.30 0.72
C MET A 69 -10.58 1.78 -0.73
N ALA A 70 -11.06 3.02 -0.95
CA ALA A 70 -11.14 3.61 -2.29
C ALA A 70 -9.76 3.90 -2.89
N VAL A 71 -8.84 4.49 -2.13
CA VAL A 71 -7.46 4.75 -2.58
C VAL A 71 -6.76 3.45 -2.98
N SER A 72 -6.91 2.38 -2.20
CA SER A 72 -6.27 1.08 -2.50
C SER A 72 -6.65 0.50 -3.86
N VAL A 73 -7.83 0.85 -4.38
CA VAL A 73 -8.31 0.39 -5.69
C VAL A 73 -7.63 1.14 -6.83
N ILE A 74 -7.34 2.43 -6.64
CA ILE A 74 -6.71 3.29 -7.65
C ILE A 74 -5.21 3.47 -7.43
N TYR A 75 -4.65 2.84 -6.39
CA TYR A 75 -3.25 3.01 -5.99
C TYR A 75 -2.27 2.73 -7.13
N PHE A 76 -2.58 1.77 -8.02
CA PHE A 76 -1.75 1.44 -9.18
C PHE A 76 -1.53 2.59 -10.17
N LEU A 77 -2.27 3.71 -10.04
CA LEU A 77 -2.15 4.90 -10.88
C LEU A 77 -1.12 5.92 -10.36
N HIS A 78 -0.45 5.66 -9.25
CA HIS A 78 0.66 6.52 -8.81
C HIS A 78 1.88 6.39 -9.73
N ASP A 79 2.82 7.34 -9.60
CA ASP A 79 4.06 7.38 -10.37
C ASP A 79 5.09 6.34 -9.86
N ARG A 80 4.71 5.06 -9.91
CA ARG A 80 5.53 3.93 -9.47
C ARG A 80 6.85 3.79 -10.22
N GLU A 81 6.94 4.34 -11.42
CA GLU A 81 8.14 4.24 -12.25
C GLU A 81 9.28 5.09 -11.70
N ASN A 82 8.96 6.23 -11.08
CA ASN A 82 9.94 7.20 -10.60
C ASN A 82 9.98 7.29 -9.06
N GLN A 83 8.85 7.10 -8.38
CA GLN A 83 8.72 7.30 -6.93
C GLN A 83 7.81 6.24 -6.29
N PRO A 84 8.22 4.96 -6.26
CA PRO A 84 7.38 3.88 -5.72
C PRO A 84 7.14 3.98 -4.20
N ASP A 85 8.02 4.68 -3.47
CA ASP A 85 8.00 4.76 -2.00
C ASP A 85 7.34 6.03 -1.45
N PHE A 86 6.85 6.94 -2.30
CA PHE A 86 6.39 8.27 -1.86
C PHE A 86 5.26 8.23 -0.81
N LEU A 87 4.43 7.18 -0.80
CA LEU A 87 3.38 6.98 0.20
C LEU A 87 3.78 6.05 1.35
N PHE A 88 4.98 5.46 1.34
CA PHE A 88 5.41 4.55 2.41
C PHE A 88 5.26 5.15 3.81
N PRO A 89 5.61 6.42 4.08
CA PRO A 89 5.36 7.04 5.38
C PRO A 89 3.88 6.95 5.81
N TRP A 90 2.95 7.23 4.91
CA TRP A 90 1.52 7.09 5.17
C TRP A 90 1.09 5.63 5.30
N LEU A 91 1.58 4.73 4.43
CA LEU A 91 1.25 3.31 4.49
C LEU A 91 1.74 2.66 5.79
N PHE A 92 2.89 3.07 6.34
CA PHE A 92 3.34 2.64 7.67
C PHE A 92 2.44 3.15 8.80
N GLN A 93 1.85 4.33 8.68
CA GLN A 93 0.82 4.79 9.62
C GLN A 93 -0.44 3.91 9.51
N LEU A 94 -0.86 3.57 8.29
CA LEU A 94 -2.03 2.71 8.06
C LEU A 94 -1.82 1.27 8.58
N LEU A 95 -0.59 0.72 8.52
CA LEU A 95 -0.26 -0.58 9.13
C LEU A 95 -0.46 -0.60 10.65
N GLN A 96 -0.39 0.55 11.31
CA GLN A 96 -0.58 0.69 12.75
C GLN A 96 -2.04 0.95 13.15
N HIS A 97 -2.92 1.14 12.16
CA HIS A 97 -4.31 1.50 12.39
C HIS A 97 -5.08 0.42 13.17
N GLN A 98 -6.07 0.80 14.00
CA GLN A 98 -6.86 -0.16 14.80
C GLN A 98 -7.80 -1.01 13.93
N ASN A 99 -8.32 -0.43 12.86
CA ASN A 99 -9.17 -1.12 11.88
C ASN A 99 -8.36 -2.09 11.00
N GLY A 100 -8.75 -3.36 10.99
CA GLY A 100 -8.08 -4.41 10.20
C GLY A 100 -8.23 -4.25 8.68
N HIS A 101 -9.31 -3.64 8.19
CA HIS A 101 -9.50 -3.37 6.76
C HIS A 101 -8.49 -2.35 6.24
N VAL A 102 -8.26 -1.27 7.01
CA VAL A 102 -7.25 -0.25 6.72
C VAL A 102 -5.86 -0.88 6.68
N ARG A 103 -5.50 -1.68 7.70
CA ARG A 103 -4.20 -2.38 7.71
C ARG A 103 -4.04 -3.30 6.51
N HIS A 104 -5.07 -4.08 6.16
CA HIS A 104 -5.01 -5.00 5.03
C HIS A 104 -4.87 -4.28 3.68
N ALA A 105 -5.52 -3.12 3.52
CA ALA A 105 -5.33 -2.27 2.34
C ALA A 105 -3.88 -1.76 2.25
N ALA A 106 -3.29 -1.34 3.37
CA ALA A 106 -1.89 -0.93 3.43
C ALA A 106 -0.92 -2.06 3.06
N VAL A 107 -1.14 -3.28 3.60
CA VAL A 107 -0.35 -4.46 3.23
C VAL A 107 -0.37 -4.65 1.71
N LYS A 108 -1.55 -4.62 1.07
CA LYS A 108 -1.66 -4.79 -0.39
C LYS A 108 -0.93 -3.73 -1.18
N MET A 109 -1.08 -2.45 -0.79
CA MET A 109 -0.43 -1.34 -1.47
C MET A 109 1.10 -1.46 -1.37
N ILE A 110 1.65 -1.78 -0.20
CA ILE A 110 3.10 -1.99 -0.05
C ILE A 110 3.57 -3.21 -0.85
N SER A 111 2.86 -4.33 -0.76
CA SER A 111 3.22 -5.56 -1.49
C SER A 111 3.26 -5.36 -3.01
N HIS A 112 2.42 -4.48 -3.58
CA HIS A 112 2.47 -4.16 -5.00
C HIS A 112 3.77 -3.48 -5.43
N GLU A 113 4.48 -2.79 -4.51
CA GLU A 113 5.74 -2.12 -4.80
C GLU A 113 6.96 -3.04 -4.68
N ILE A 114 6.85 -4.11 -3.89
CA ILE A 114 7.96 -5.07 -3.67
C ILE A 114 8.38 -5.73 -4.97
N GLY A 115 7.44 -6.13 -5.83
CA GLY A 115 7.74 -6.80 -7.10
C GLY A 115 8.67 -5.95 -8.00
N PRO A 116 8.29 -4.71 -8.36
CA PRO A 116 9.15 -3.81 -9.11
C PRO A 116 10.48 -3.50 -8.42
N LEU A 117 10.47 -3.25 -7.10
CA LEU A 117 11.68 -2.93 -6.35
C LEU A 117 12.67 -4.09 -6.27
N THR A 118 12.21 -5.34 -6.34
CA THR A 118 13.07 -6.54 -6.28
C THR A 118 13.39 -7.12 -7.66
N TYR A 119 12.99 -6.46 -8.75
CA TYR A 119 13.17 -7.02 -10.10
C TYR A 119 14.63 -7.31 -10.43
N HIS A 120 15.56 -6.41 -10.10
CA HIS A 120 16.99 -6.58 -10.38
C HIS A 120 17.64 -7.71 -9.58
N LEU A 121 17.09 -8.05 -8.41
CA LEU A 121 17.53 -9.21 -7.62
C LEU A 121 17.06 -10.52 -8.26
N ARG A 122 15.81 -10.54 -8.72
CA ARG A 122 15.17 -11.73 -9.31
C ARG A 122 15.64 -12.03 -10.74
N PHE A 123 16.03 -10.99 -11.49
CA PHE A 123 16.50 -11.09 -12.88
C PHE A 123 17.81 -10.30 -13.08
N PRO A 124 18.95 -10.78 -12.52
CA PRO A 124 20.21 -10.05 -12.58
C PRO A 124 20.69 -9.82 -14.03
N GLY A 125 21.01 -8.56 -14.35
CA GLY A 125 21.50 -8.17 -15.67
C GLY A 125 20.41 -7.89 -16.71
N GLU A 126 19.14 -8.15 -16.40
CA GLU A 126 18.02 -7.77 -17.25
C GLU A 126 17.58 -6.33 -16.98
N LYS A 127 17.28 -5.58 -18.06
CA LYS A 127 16.69 -4.25 -17.93
C LYS A 127 15.21 -4.38 -17.66
N SER A 128 14.75 -3.73 -16.59
CA SER A 128 13.32 -3.60 -16.30
C SER A 128 12.66 -2.64 -17.29
N SER A 129 11.52 -3.05 -17.84
CA SER A 129 10.59 -2.14 -18.52
C SER A 129 9.53 -1.56 -17.56
N PHE A 130 9.55 -1.96 -16.29
CA PHE A 130 8.51 -1.65 -15.31
C PHE A 130 8.80 -0.41 -14.45
N HIS A 131 10.03 0.09 -14.46
CA HIS A 131 10.47 1.25 -13.68
C HIS A 131 11.65 1.99 -14.34
N LYS A 132 11.91 3.20 -13.86
CA LYS A 132 13.00 4.08 -14.31
C LYS A 132 14.07 4.32 -13.24
N PHE A 133 13.82 3.94 -11.99
CA PHE A 133 14.81 3.98 -10.91
C PHE A 133 15.93 2.95 -11.11
N THR A 134 17.10 3.24 -10.54
CA THR A 134 18.28 2.37 -10.59
C THR A 134 18.18 1.22 -9.60
N SER A 135 19.05 0.20 -9.74
CA SER A 135 19.14 -0.88 -8.75
C SER A 135 19.56 -0.36 -7.37
N GLU A 136 20.43 0.65 -7.34
CA GLU A 136 20.90 1.31 -6.12
C GLU A 136 19.78 2.08 -5.40
N ASP A 137 18.93 2.78 -6.16
CA ASP A 137 17.73 3.43 -5.61
C ASP A 137 16.77 2.38 -5.03
N ALA A 138 16.55 1.29 -5.76
CA ALA A 138 15.70 0.20 -5.33
C ALA A 138 16.22 -0.44 -4.03
N ASP A 139 17.51 -0.75 -3.95
CA ASP A 139 18.14 -1.30 -2.75
C ASP A 139 18.03 -0.36 -1.55
N THR A 140 18.19 0.95 -1.77
CA THR A 140 18.01 1.97 -0.73
C THR A 140 16.58 1.96 -0.18
N ILE A 141 15.59 1.90 -1.07
CA ILE A 141 14.17 1.84 -0.70
C ILE A 141 13.85 0.53 0.02
N LEU A 142 14.33 -0.61 -0.48
CA LEU A 142 14.14 -1.92 0.13
C LEU A 142 14.76 -2.01 1.52
N HIS A 143 15.96 -1.43 1.71
CA HIS A 143 16.61 -1.36 3.02
C HIS A 143 15.80 -0.51 4.01
N SER A 144 15.32 0.66 3.58
CA SER A 144 14.44 1.52 4.39
C SER A 144 13.12 0.83 4.76
N LEU A 145 12.52 0.11 3.80
CA LEU A 145 11.33 -0.71 4.02
C LEU A 145 11.59 -1.80 5.07
N PHE A 146 12.67 -2.56 4.91
CA PHE A 146 13.08 -3.62 5.85
C PHE A 146 13.31 -3.06 7.26
N ALA A 147 14.05 -1.96 7.40
CA ALA A 147 14.33 -1.33 8.68
C ALA A 147 13.04 -0.84 9.36
N SER A 148 12.15 -0.19 8.60
CA SER A 148 10.86 0.30 9.09
C SER A 148 9.95 -0.86 9.56
N LEU A 149 9.88 -1.95 8.80
CA LEU A 149 9.12 -3.14 9.18
C LEU A 149 9.67 -3.78 10.46
N ASN A 150 10.98 -3.93 10.59
CA ASN A 150 11.60 -4.45 11.81
C ASN A 150 11.33 -3.54 13.02
N GLY A 151 11.36 -2.22 12.84
CA GLY A 151 10.95 -1.26 13.86
C GLY A 151 9.52 -1.49 14.34
N LEU A 152 8.57 -1.65 13.40
CA LEU A 152 7.17 -1.95 13.72
C LEU A 152 7.03 -3.31 14.42
N LEU A 153 7.72 -4.34 13.94
CA LEU A 153 7.67 -5.67 14.53
C LEU A 153 8.18 -5.67 15.98
N SER A 154 9.28 -4.97 16.24
CA SER A 154 9.82 -4.80 17.59
C SER A 154 8.82 -4.06 18.49
N ALA A 155 8.23 -2.97 18.01
CA ALA A 155 7.27 -2.16 18.76
C ALA A 155 5.97 -2.89 19.10
N PHE A 156 5.46 -3.73 18.19
CA PHE A 156 4.19 -4.45 18.39
C PHE A 156 4.35 -5.88 18.88
N TRP A 157 5.59 -6.36 19.06
CA TRP A 157 5.84 -7.70 19.58
C TRP A 157 5.20 -7.90 20.95
N GLN A 158 4.58 -9.07 21.14
CA GLN A 158 4.03 -9.49 22.42
C GLN A 158 4.36 -10.96 22.67
N PRO A 159 4.67 -11.38 23.91
CA PRO A 159 5.00 -12.77 24.22
C PRO A 159 3.95 -13.79 23.77
N LYS A 160 2.67 -13.38 23.74
CA LYS A 160 1.55 -14.20 23.26
C LYS A 160 1.69 -14.65 21.80
N TYR A 161 2.51 -13.97 21.00
CA TYR A 161 2.74 -14.34 19.60
C TYR A 161 3.69 -15.53 19.42
N LYS A 162 4.50 -15.87 20.45
CA LYS A 162 5.46 -17.02 20.41
C LYS A 162 4.80 -18.36 20.10
N ARG A 163 3.51 -18.52 20.43
CA ARG A 163 2.78 -19.78 20.21
C ARG A 163 2.34 -20.01 18.77
N TYR A 164 2.44 -19.00 17.90
CA TYR A 164 1.99 -19.10 16.52
C TYR A 164 3.18 -19.39 15.61
N LYS A 165 3.14 -20.54 14.93
CA LYS A 165 4.19 -20.97 13.99
C LYS A 165 4.10 -20.26 12.63
N TYR A 166 2.89 -19.93 12.18
CA TYR A 166 2.63 -19.35 10.86
C TYR A 166 2.02 -17.97 11.00
N ILE A 167 2.42 -17.04 10.11
CA ILE A 167 1.87 -15.67 10.07
C ILE A 167 0.35 -15.73 9.90
N ASN A 168 -0.17 -16.62 9.06
CA ASN A 168 -1.60 -16.80 8.84
C ASN A 168 -2.37 -17.15 10.12
N SER A 169 -1.73 -17.83 11.08
CA SER A 169 -2.33 -18.20 12.37
C SER A 169 -2.32 -17.06 13.40
N LEU A 170 -1.55 -15.99 13.20
CA LEU A 170 -1.55 -14.84 14.11
C LEU A 170 -2.95 -14.19 14.17
N PRO A 171 -3.35 -13.65 15.33
CA PRO A 171 -4.57 -12.87 15.42
C PRO A 171 -4.43 -11.55 14.63
N PRO A 172 -5.53 -11.00 14.09
CA PRO A 172 -5.51 -9.70 13.42
C PRO A 172 -4.90 -8.63 14.32
N SER A 173 -3.78 -8.05 13.90
CA SER A 173 -3.02 -7.06 14.67
C SER A 173 -2.07 -6.28 13.77
N PRO A 174 -1.57 -5.10 14.19
CA PRO A 174 -0.48 -4.41 13.52
C PRO A 174 0.76 -5.29 13.32
N TYR A 175 1.10 -6.10 14.35
CA TYR A 175 2.20 -7.06 14.28
C TYR A 175 2.03 -8.06 13.12
N LYS A 176 0.84 -8.67 12.98
CA LYS A 176 0.55 -9.57 11.85
C LYS A 176 0.66 -8.84 10.51
N SER A 177 0.15 -7.62 10.41
CA SER A 177 0.18 -6.85 9.16
C SER A 177 1.61 -6.52 8.73
N ALA A 178 2.49 -6.10 9.65
CA ALA A 178 3.91 -5.90 9.36
C ALA A 178 4.62 -7.22 8.98
N GLN A 179 4.32 -8.33 9.66
CA GLN A 179 4.83 -9.67 9.32
C GLN A 179 4.45 -10.08 7.88
N MET A 180 3.23 -9.79 7.44
CA MET A 180 2.78 -10.13 6.08
C MET A 180 3.59 -9.39 5.02
N VAL A 181 3.89 -8.11 5.22
CA VAL A 181 4.72 -7.33 4.29
C VAL A 181 6.16 -7.82 4.31
N LEU A 182 6.71 -8.09 5.50
CA LEU A 182 8.08 -8.61 5.62
C LEU A 182 8.23 -9.96 4.93
N ALA A 183 7.27 -10.87 5.07
CA ALA A 183 7.31 -12.17 4.41
C ALA A 183 7.28 -12.05 2.87
N GLU A 184 6.48 -11.12 2.32
CA GLU A 184 6.48 -10.84 0.88
C GLU A 184 7.82 -10.28 0.40
N LEU A 185 8.45 -9.42 1.21
CA LEU A 185 9.77 -8.85 0.94
C LEU A 185 10.84 -9.96 0.95
N GLU A 186 10.87 -10.80 1.98
CA GLU A 186 11.79 -11.93 2.11
C GLU A 186 11.65 -12.91 0.95
N ASP A 187 10.41 -13.26 0.55
CA ASP A 187 10.16 -14.16 -0.57
C ASP A 187 10.63 -13.55 -1.90
N SER A 188 10.38 -12.25 -2.11
CA SER A 188 10.77 -11.55 -3.33
C SER A 188 12.28 -11.31 -3.45
N CYS A 189 12.97 -11.04 -2.33
CA CYS A 189 14.43 -10.91 -2.29
C CYS A 189 15.14 -12.27 -2.34
N GLY A 190 14.50 -13.35 -1.87
CA GLY A 190 15.10 -14.67 -1.79
C GLY A 190 16.40 -14.67 -0.98
N LYS A 191 17.47 -15.23 -1.55
CA LYS A 191 18.78 -15.32 -0.89
C LYS A 191 19.49 -13.97 -0.77
N ASP A 192 19.07 -12.96 -1.53
CA ASP A 192 19.69 -11.64 -1.51
C ASP A 192 19.13 -10.75 -0.39
N ILE A 193 18.20 -11.25 0.44
CA ILE A 193 17.71 -10.53 1.62
C ILE A 193 18.87 -10.10 2.53
N ASP A 194 19.92 -10.92 2.64
CA ASP A 194 21.11 -10.64 3.46
C ASP A 194 21.80 -9.33 3.06
N ARG A 195 21.73 -8.94 1.78
CA ARG A 195 22.24 -7.65 1.29
C ARG A 195 21.51 -6.46 1.92
N LEU A 196 20.25 -6.63 2.26
CA LEU A 196 19.44 -5.60 2.93
C LEU A 196 19.67 -5.58 4.45
N VAL A 197 20.15 -6.67 5.05
CA VAL A 197 20.36 -6.79 6.50
C VAL A 197 21.74 -6.25 6.94
N GLY A 198 22.68 -6.09 6.01
CA GLY A 198 24.01 -5.53 6.30
C GLY A 198 24.89 -6.51 7.09
N HIS A 199 24.99 -7.75 6.62
CA HIS A 199 25.93 -8.76 7.11
C HIS A 199 27.02 -9.08 6.10
#